data_AF-A0AAE0JVT0-F1
#
_entry.id   AF-A0AAE0JVT0-F1
#
_cell.length_a   1.000
_cell.length_b   1.000
_cell.length_c   1.000
_cell.angle_alpha   90.00
_cell.angle_beta   90.00
_cell.angle_gamma   90.00
#
_symmetry.space_group_name_H-M   'P 1'
#
loop_
_entity.id
_entity.type
_entity.pdbx_description
1 polymer ?
#
loop_
_entity_poly.entity_id
_entity_poly.type
_entity_poly.pdbx_seq_one_letter_code
_entity_poly.pdbx_strand_id
1 'polypeptide(L)' 'AEYKRRRSIRHGFERLSAIVPGAEGKAQAERVVLQKAIYHIHEQLKEREALIRALEARGETVDPALKTGYLQ' A
#
# COMPACT_ATOMS: atom_id res chain seq x y z
N ALA A 1 22.06 4.72 21.48
CA ALA A 1 21.76 4.07 20.18
C ALA A 1 20.33 3.52 20.12
N GLU A 2 19.90 2.70 21.08
CA GLU A 2 18.60 2.01 21.08
C GLU A 2 17.37 2.94 21.03
N TYR A 3 17.38 4.06 21.77
CA TYR A 3 16.29 5.05 21.75
C TYR A 3 16.02 5.60 20.34
N LYS A 4 17.08 5.94 19.59
CA LYS A 4 16.97 6.46 18.22
C LYS A 4 16.41 5.41 17.27
N ARG A 5 16.83 4.15 17.41
CA ARG A 5 16.32 3.01 16.63
C ARG A 5 14.82 2.82 16.85
N ARG A 6 14.35 2.77 18.10
CA ARG A 6 12.93 2.60 18.44
C ARG A 6 12.08 3.76 17.93
N ARG A 7 12.58 5.00 18.05
CA ARG A 7 11.88 6.19 17.54
C ARG A 7 11.70 6.14 16.03
N SER A 8 12.74 5.73 15.28
CA SER A 8 12.66 5.59 13.83
C SER A 8 11.64 4.54 13.38
N ILE A 9 11.55 3.41 14.09
CA ILE A 9 10.55 2.36 13.81
C ILE A 9 9.13 2.92 14.02
N ARG A 10 8.89 3.57 15.16
CA ARG A 10 7.59 4.19 15.47
C ARG A 10 7.17 5.23 14.43
N HIS A 11 8.08 6.10 14.02
CA HIS A 11 7.80 7.07 12.94
C HIS A 11 7.50 6.38 11.60
N GLY A 12 8.09 5.21 11.34
CA GLY A 12 7.73 4.38 10.20
C GLY A 12 6.26 3.93 10.26
N PHE A 13 5.83 3.44 11.42
CA PHE A 13 4.44 3.01 11.63
C PHE A 13 3.44 4.17 11.60
N GLU A 14 3.80 5.34 12.14
CA GLU A 14 2.97 6.54 12.07
C GLU A 14 2.71 6.94 10.60
N ARG A 15 3.75 6.95 9.75
CA ARG A 15 3.59 7.21 8.31
C ARG A 15 2.72 6.17 7.61
N LEU A 16 2.92 4.89 7.91
CA LEU A 16 2.07 3.82 7.35
C LEU A 16 0.61 3.99 7.78
N SER A 17 0.36 4.30 9.05
CA SER A 17 -1.00 4.48 9.57
C SER A 17 -1.74 5.69 8.96
N ALA A 18 -1.00 6.68 8.45
CA ALA A 18 -1.56 7.87 7.81
C ALA A 18 -2.03 7.63 6.36
N ILE A 19 -1.47 6.63 5.68
CA ILE A 19 -1.81 6.32 4.27
C ILE A 19 -2.68 5.07 4.12
N VAL A 20 -2.79 4.25 5.17
CA VAL A 20 -3.57 3.01 5.15
C VAL A 20 -4.98 3.29 5.72
N PRO A 21 -6.04 3.19 4.91
CA PRO A 21 -7.39 3.44 5.37
C PRO A 21 -7.79 2.56 6.58
N GLY A 22 -8.31 3.20 7.62
CA GLY A 22 -8.74 2.53 8.84
C GLY A 22 -7.61 2.06 9.78
N ALA A 23 -6.35 2.46 9.53
CA ALA A 23 -5.24 2.31 10.46
C ALA A 23 -4.99 3.58 11.33
N GLU A 24 -5.74 4.66 11.07
CA GLU A 24 -5.67 5.93 11.78
C GLU A 24 -5.80 5.76 13.30
N GLY A 25 -4.93 6.44 14.06
CA GLY A 25 -4.93 6.37 15.53
C GLY A 25 -4.44 5.06 16.14
N LYS A 26 -4.10 4.04 15.33
CA LYS A 26 -3.65 2.71 15.79
C LYS A 26 -2.14 2.49 15.67
N ALA A 27 -1.33 3.56 15.65
CA ALA A 27 0.13 3.49 15.53
C ALA A 27 0.82 2.64 16.62
N GLN A 28 0.14 2.35 17.73
CA GLN A 28 0.64 1.48 18.80
C GLN A 28 0.42 -0.03 18.53
N ALA A 29 -0.47 -0.39 17.60
CA ALA A 29 -0.76 -1.78 17.25
C ALA A 29 -0.03 -2.16 15.95
N GLU A 30 1.30 -2.29 16.02
CA GLU A 30 2.18 -2.55 14.86
C GLU A 30 1.66 -3.68 13.96
N ARG A 31 1.24 -4.80 14.54
CA ARG A 31 0.66 -5.95 13.81
C ARG A 31 -0.59 -5.58 13.01
N VAL A 32 -1.46 -4.76 13.58
CA VAL A 32 -2.72 -4.32 12.93
C VAL A 32 -2.40 -3.37 11.77
N VAL A 33 -1.45 -2.46 11.97
CA VAL A 33 -1.00 -1.53 10.93
C VAL A 33 -0.41 -2.31 9.75
N LEU A 34 0.47 -3.28 9.99
CA LEU A 34 1.07 -4.11 8.93
C LEU A 34 0.02 -4.96 8.19
N GLN A 35 -0.89 -5.59 8.92
CA GLN A 35 -1.93 -6.41 8.31
C GLN A 35 -2.85 -5.58 7.41
N LYS A 36 -3.27 -4.39 7.88
CA LYS A 36 -4.05 -3.47 7.07
C LYS A 36 -3.28 -2.92 5.88
N ALA A 37 -1.97 -2.67 6.03
CA ALA A 37 -1.13 -2.22 4.93
C ALA A 37 -1.07 -3.27 3.82
N ILE A 38 -0.85 -4.55 4.16
CA ILE A 38 -0.86 -5.65 3.18
C ILE A 38 -2.21 -5.75 2.48
N TYR A 39 -3.31 -5.68 3.24
CA TYR A 39 -4.64 -5.69 2.66
C TYR A 39 -4.84 -4.53 1.69
N HIS A 40 -4.47 -3.31 2.09
CA HIS A 40 -4.58 -2.13 1.24
C HIS A 40 -3.74 -2.26 -0.04
N ILE A 41 -2.51 -2.79 0.04
CA ILE A 41 -1.67 -3.05 -1.14
C ILE A 41 -2.38 -4.00 -2.11
N HIS A 42 -2.97 -5.10 -1.64
CA HIS A 42 -3.70 -6.02 -2.50
C HIS A 42 -4.91 -5.35 -3.18
N GLU A 43 -5.66 -4.52 -2.46
CA GLU A 43 -6.79 -3.79 -3.04
C GLU A 43 -6.33 -2.78 -4.10
N GLN A 44 -5.24 -2.05 -3.86
CA GLN A 44 -4.66 -1.13 -4.84
C GLN A 44 -4.16 -1.85 -6.10
N LEU A 45 -3.60 -3.06 -5.98
CA LEU A 45 -3.20 -3.87 -7.13
C LEU A 45 -4.41 -4.32 -7.96
N LYS A 46 -5.48 -4.77 -7.30
CA LYS A 46 -6.73 -5.13 -7.99
C LYS A 46 -7.37 -3.93 -8.68
N GLU A 47 -7.40 -2.77 -8.01
CA GLU A 47 -7.94 -1.54 -8.58
C GLU A 47 -7.14 -1.10 -9.80
N ARG A 48 -5.81 -1.15 -9.73
CA ARG A 48 -4.95 -0.92 -10.89
C ARG A 48 -5.29 -1.87 -12.05
N GLU A 49 -5.41 -3.17 -11.81
CA GLU A 49 -5.80 -4.13 -12.85
C GLU A 49 -7.17 -3.81 -13.46
N ALA A 50 -8.15 -3.44 -12.63
CA ALA A 50 -9.48 -3.06 -13.08
C ALA A 50 -9.44 -1.80 -13.96
N LEU A 51 -8.65 -0.79 -13.58
CA LEU A 51 -8.46 0.43 -14.37
C LEU A 51 -7.80 0.14 -15.72
N ILE A 52 -6.76 -0.70 -15.74
CA ILE A 52 -6.09 -1.10 -17.00
C ILE A 52 -7.09 -1.80 -17.93
N ARG A 53 -7.85 -2.77 -17.41
CA ARG A 53 -8.88 -3.47 -18.20
C ARG A 53 -9.95 -2.51 -18.72
N ALA A 54 -10.35 -1.52 -17.92
CA ALA A 54 -11.34 -0.53 -18.32
C ALA A 54 -10.84 0.38 -19.45
N LEU A 55 -9.56 0.77 -19.44
CA LEU A 55 -8.92 1.53 -20.52
C LEU A 55 -8.80 0.69 -21.80
N GLU A 56 -8.34 -0.55 -21.68
CA GLU A 56 -8.22 -1.46 -22.82
C GLU A 56 -9.58 -1.78 -23.45
N ALA A 57 -10.62 -1.93 -22.65
CA ALA A 57 -11.99 -2.13 -23.14
C ALA A 57 -12.53 -0.93 -23.94
N ARG A 58 -11.98 0.27 -23.72
CA ARG A 58 -12.29 1.48 -24.51
C ARG A 58 -11.42 1.60 -25.76
N GLY A 59 -10.50 0.66 -25.98
CA GLY A 59 -9.53 0.68 -27.08
C GLY A 59 -8.30 1.53 -26.79
N GLU A 60 -8.09 1.96 -25.54
CA GLU A 60 -6.91 2.74 -25.15
C GLU A 60 -5.73 1.80 -24.85
N THR A 61 -4.54 2.16 -25.35
CA THR A 61 -3.32 1.39 -25.09
C THR A 61 -2.69 1.84 -23.79
N VAL A 62 -2.57 0.93 -22.82
CA VAL A 62 -1.81 1.17 -21.59
C VAL A 62 -0.35 0.74 -21.77
N ASP A 63 0.59 1.57 -21.30
CA ASP A 63 2.03 1.29 -21.30
C ASP A 63 2.32 -0.10 -20.67
N PRO A 64 3.06 -1.00 -21.36
CA PRO A 64 3.46 -2.29 -20.81
C PRO A 64 4.17 -2.22 -19.45
N ALA A 65 4.93 -1.16 -19.16
CA ALA A 65 5.56 -0.95 -17.86
C ALA A 65 4.53 -0.81 -16.73
N LEU A 66 3.34 -0.29 -17.04
CA LEU A 66 2.20 -0.18 -16.13
C LEU A 66 1.35 -1.45 -16.09
N LYS A 67 1.75 -2.54 -16.75
CA LYS A 67 1.06 -3.84 -16.67
C LYS A 67 1.82 -4.84 -15.82
N THR A 68 3.15 -4.79 -15.83
CA THR A 68 3.99 -5.67 -14.99
C THR A 68 3.66 -5.50 -13.51
N GLY A 69 3.27 -6.58 -12.83
CA GLY A 69 3.08 -6.60 -11.38
C GLY A 69 4.42 -6.75 -10.68
N TYR A 70 4.69 -5.96 -9.64
CA TYR A 70 5.96 -5.96 -8.90
C TYR A 70 6.17 -7.18 -7.96
N LEU A 71 5.29 -8.19 -8.00
CA LEU A 71 5.30 -9.37 -7.10
C LEU A 71 5.27 -10.68 -7.90
N GLN A 72 6.20 -10.87 -8.84
CA GLN A 72 6.44 -12.17 -9.48
C GLN A 72 7.46 -13.00 -8.69
#